data_AF-A0A353D3U4-F1
#
_entry.id   AF-A0A353D3U4-F1
#
_cell.length_a   1.000
_cell.length_b   1.000
_cell.length_c   1.000
_cell.angle_alpha   90.00
_cell.angle_beta   90.00
_cell.angle_gamma   90.00
#
_symmetry.space_group_name_H-M   'P 1'
#
loop_
_entity.id
_entity.type
_entity.pdbx_description
1 polymer ?
#
loop_
_entity_poly.entity_id
_entity_poly.type
_entity_poly.pdbx_seq_one_letter_code
_entity_poly.pdbx_strand_id
1 'polypeptide(L)'
;MPKENKGLKSLAFLKVDATINAETESLAFLNLYLNAFQGMKLDGSGHVNGRIHMKQGKLEPGTDLIIAARELGMDLMGYRVEGDGTISVDVPKDNPDNHIGIEFDSLEAFDVDGQTTLFSGSGLAVNATGNTVVVPLDGLQPKAKSIAVSIPSVKVPDLKPYQRFLPDKWAFKLHGGEGELQGSAELTQEKFSSDIRLTSNEADVGVKDFRFQTDLDMVVKVNSPSLETGVVDVTGTYFKLNDARLSREDGDVDPWYAEIIVAKGVISLNLDEAEDGVSGVKNLAEALRSRDFKSLLA
;
A
#
# COMPACT_ATOMS: atom_id res chain seq x y z
N MET A 1 -31.03 -28.83 -4.72
CA MET A 1 -29.97 -28.44 -3.76
C MET A 1 -30.35 -29.00 -2.39
N PRO A 2 -29.54 -29.86 -1.75
CA PRO A 2 -29.79 -30.28 -0.37
C PRO A 2 -29.74 -29.09 0.59
N LYS A 3 -30.56 -29.11 1.63
CA LYS A 3 -30.82 -27.98 2.57
C LYS A 3 -29.59 -27.51 3.39
N GLU A 4 -28.44 -28.20 3.30
CA GLU A 4 -27.25 -27.97 4.13
C GLU A 4 -26.24 -26.97 3.52
N ASN A 5 -26.37 -26.62 2.23
CA ASN A 5 -25.44 -25.72 1.54
C ASN A 5 -26.11 -24.37 1.24
N LYS A 6 -26.23 -23.51 2.26
CA LYS A 6 -26.70 -22.12 2.10
C LYS A 6 -25.52 -21.13 2.14
N GLY A 7 -25.67 -19.98 1.47
CA GLY A 7 -24.66 -18.91 1.45
C GLY A 7 -23.43 -19.26 0.62
N LEU A 8 -22.23 -18.78 1.00
CA LEU A 8 -20.97 -19.01 0.29
C LEU A 8 -20.71 -20.49 -0.09
N LYS A 9 -21.18 -21.44 0.73
CA LYS A 9 -21.05 -22.89 0.46
C LYS A 9 -21.79 -23.37 -0.80
N SER A 10 -22.77 -22.63 -1.31
CA SER A 10 -23.42 -22.99 -2.58
C SER A 10 -22.55 -22.69 -3.79
N LEU A 11 -21.60 -21.75 -3.67
CA LEU A 11 -20.63 -21.44 -4.73
C LEU A 11 -19.71 -22.64 -5.04
N ALA A 12 -19.54 -23.55 -4.08
CA ALA A 12 -18.81 -24.81 -4.24
C ALA A 12 -19.38 -25.73 -5.31
N PHE A 13 -20.67 -25.57 -5.63
CA PHE A 13 -21.38 -26.40 -6.61
C PHE A 13 -21.75 -25.61 -7.86
N LEU A 14 -21.38 -24.33 -7.90
CA LEU A 14 -21.72 -23.43 -8.98
C LEU A 14 -20.68 -23.55 -10.10
N LYS A 15 -21.17 -23.70 -11.33
CA LYS A 15 -20.42 -23.43 -12.54
C LYS A 15 -21.07 -22.22 -13.21
N VAL A 16 -20.29 -21.17 -13.41
CA VAL A 16 -20.70 -19.92 -14.04
C VAL A 16 -19.84 -19.71 -15.27
N ASP A 17 -20.49 -19.47 -16.39
CA ASP A 17 -19.91 -18.86 -17.56
C ASP A 17 -20.91 -17.81 -18.01
N ALA A 18 -20.61 -16.55 -17.74
CA ALA A 18 -21.55 -15.45 -17.93
C ALA A 18 -20.84 -14.19 -18.40
N THR A 19 -21.48 -13.48 -19.33
CA THR A 19 -21.15 -12.09 -19.64
C THR A 19 -21.92 -11.19 -18.67
N ILE A 20 -21.22 -10.25 -18.06
CA ILE A 20 -21.76 -9.27 -17.13
C ILE A 20 -21.71 -7.91 -17.80
N ASN A 21 -22.81 -7.18 -17.72
CA ASN A 21 -22.92 -5.76 -18.03
C ASN A 21 -24.00 -5.23 -17.09
N ALA A 22 -23.58 -4.66 -15.97
CA ALA A 22 -24.48 -4.29 -14.89
C ALA A 22 -23.93 -3.10 -14.09
N GLU A 23 -24.85 -2.20 -13.72
CA GLU A 23 -24.59 -1.26 -12.63
C GLU A 23 -24.66 -1.98 -11.28
N THR A 24 -23.80 -1.58 -10.35
CA THR A 24 -23.83 -2.02 -8.97
C THR A 24 -23.71 -0.83 -8.03
N GLU A 25 -24.56 -0.81 -7.01
CA GLU A 25 -24.52 0.19 -5.93
C GLU A 25 -23.46 -0.16 -4.86
N SER A 26 -22.86 -1.35 -4.96
CA SER A 26 -21.82 -1.78 -4.02
C SER A 26 -20.73 -2.61 -4.70
N LEU A 27 -19.48 -2.21 -4.49
CA LEU A 27 -18.29 -2.97 -4.88
C LEU A 27 -17.85 -3.98 -3.81
N ALA A 28 -18.56 -4.05 -2.67
CA ALA A 28 -18.19 -4.92 -1.56
C ALA A 28 -18.22 -6.43 -1.91
N PHE A 29 -18.88 -6.83 -3.00
CA PHE A 29 -18.82 -8.21 -3.50
C PHE A 29 -17.42 -8.60 -3.97
N LEU A 30 -16.58 -7.62 -4.39
CA LEU A 30 -15.21 -7.86 -4.82
C LEU A 30 -14.30 -8.33 -3.68
N ASN A 31 -14.68 -8.04 -2.43
CA ASN A 31 -13.95 -8.49 -1.24
C ASN A 31 -13.82 -10.02 -1.16
N LEU A 32 -14.71 -10.76 -1.84
CA LEU A 32 -14.58 -12.20 -1.98
C LEU A 32 -13.27 -12.60 -2.68
N TYR A 33 -12.88 -11.86 -3.73
CA TYR A 33 -11.63 -12.08 -4.48
C TYR A 33 -10.40 -11.51 -3.77
N LEU A 34 -10.61 -10.58 -2.83
CA LEU A 34 -9.55 -9.94 -2.07
C LEU A 34 -9.19 -10.65 -0.77
N ASN A 35 -9.93 -11.70 -0.39
CA ASN A 35 -9.66 -12.47 0.83
C ASN A 35 -8.22 -13.02 0.92
N ALA A 36 -7.60 -13.30 -0.23
CA ALA A 36 -6.20 -13.71 -0.32
C ALA A 36 -5.24 -12.63 0.19
N PHE A 37 -5.61 -11.36 0.09
CA PHE A 37 -4.83 -10.19 0.41
C PHE A 37 -5.30 -9.59 1.74
N GLN A 38 -5.12 -10.36 2.83
CA GLN A 38 -5.60 -10.02 4.18
C GLN A 38 -5.37 -8.52 4.52
N GLY A 39 -6.47 -7.78 4.70
CA GLY A 39 -6.45 -6.36 5.02
C GLY A 39 -6.80 -5.44 3.84
N MET A 40 -6.86 -5.94 2.61
CA MET A 40 -7.41 -5.20 1.48
C MET A 40 -8.94 -5.32 1.45
N LYS A 41 -9.64 -4.17 1.37
CA LYS A 41 -11.09 -4.12 1.17
C LYS A 41 -11.45 -3.04 0.18
N LEU A 42 -12.52 -3.28 -0.56
CA LEU A 42 -13.13 -2.34 -1.49
C LEU A 42 -14.59 -2.07 -1.13
N ASP A 43 -14.97 -0.82 -1.36
CA ASP A 43 -16.34 -0.33 -1.35
C ASP A 43 -16.52 0.71 -2.48
N GLY A 44 -17.66 1.41 -2.49
CA GLY A 44 -18.07 2.28 -3.59
C GLY A 44 -19.09 1.62 -4.52
N SER A 45 -19.30 2.23 -5.67
CA SER A 45 -20.28 1.81 -6.68
C SER A 45 -19.64 1.78 -8.06
N GLY A 46 -20.32 1.25 -9.08
CA GLY A 46 -19.73 1.25 -10.42
C GLY A 46 -20.46 0.44 -11.46
N HIS A 47 -19.85 0.36 -12.63
CA HIS A 47 -20.33 -0.44 -13.75
C HIS A 47 -19.41 -1.63 -13.98
N VAL A 48 -19.94 -2.83 -13.89
CA VAL A 48 -19.21 -4.09 -14.12
C VAL A 48 -19.45 -4.56 -15.54
N ASN A 49 -18.37 -4.77 -16.28
CA ASN A 49 -18.40 -5.29 -17.64
C ASN A 49 -17.42 -6.46 -17.79
N GLY A 50 -17.77 -7.46 -18.60
CA GLY A 50 -16.83 -8.50 -19.02
C GLY A 50 -17.41 -9.89 -18.93
N ARG A 51 -16.56 -10.90 -18.75
CA ARG A 51 -16.94 -12.30 -18.67
C ARG A 51 -16.32 -12.98 -17.46
N ILE A 52 -17.13 -13.70 -16.70
CA ILE A 52 -16.69 -14.52 -15.58
C ILE A 52 -16.78 -16.00 -15.92
N HIS A 53 -15.69 -16.73 -15.69
CA HIS A 53 -15.65 -18.18 -15.74
C HIS A 53 -15.32 -18.67 -14.34
N MET A 54 -16.25 -19.36 -13.71
CA MET A 54 -16.05 -19.88 -12.35
C MET A 54 -16.54 -21.31 -12.27
N LYS A 55 -15.77 -22.15 -11.61
CA LYS A 55 -16.16 -23.53 -11.33
C LYS A 55 -15.75 -23.90 -9.92
N GLN A 56 -16.74 -24.28 -9.12
CA GLN A 56 -16.54 -24.81 -7.76
C GLN A 56 -15.67 -23.88 -6.88
N GLY A 57 -16.00 -22.59 -6.88
CA GLY A 57 -15.28 -21.58 -6.09
C GLY A 57 -13.91 -21.17 -6.63
N LYS A 58 -13.54 -21.59 -7.84
CA LYS A 58 -12.32 -21.17 -8.54
C LYS A 58 -12.65 -20.37 -9.79
N LEU A 59 -11.89 -19.30 -10.04
CA LEU A 59 -11.89 -18.67 -11.35
C LEU A 59 -11.19 -19.59 -12.36
N GLU A 60 -11.75 -19.68 -13.56
CA GLU A 60 -11.16 -20.43 -14.67
C GLU A 60 -10.56 -19.46 -15.70
N PRO A 61 -9.55 -19.91 -16.47
CA PRO A 61 -8.94 -19.11 -17.53
C PRO A 61 -9.95 -18.55 -18.53
N GLY A 62 -9.75 -17.29 -18.93
CA GLY A 62 -10.69 -16.55 -19.77
C GLY A 62 -11.73 -15.75 -18.97
N THR A 63 -11.61 -15.71 -17.64
CA THR A 63 -12.20 -14.65 -16.83
C THR A 63 -11.51 -13.32 -17.14
N ASP A 64 -12.30 -12.29 -17.41
CA ASP A 64 -11.86 -10.94 -17.72
C ASP A 64 -12.99 -9.97 -17.35
N LEU A 65 -12.83 -9.26 -16.25
CA LEU A 65 -13.79 -8.30 -15.72
C LEU A 65 -13.11 -6.94 -15.61
N ILE A 66 -13.83 -5.90 -16.05
CA ILE A 66 -13.45 -4.50 -15.89
C ILE A 66 -14.60 -3.80 -15.17
N ILE A 67 -14.25 -3.05 -14.14
CA ILE A 67 -15.19 -2.28 -13.33
C ILE A 67 -14.78 -0.82 -13.40
N ALA A 68 -15.64 0.03 -13.96
CA ALA A 68 -15.52 1.47 -13.84
C ALA A 68 -16.13 1.89 -12.50
N ALA A 69 -15.30 2.17 -11.52
CA ALA A 69 -15.67 2.44 -10.14
C ALA A 69 -15.86 3.96 -9.91
N ARG A 70 -16.89 4.28 -9.14
CA ARG A 70 -17.24 5.63 -8.67
C ARG A 70 -17.32 5.61 -7.15
N GLU A 71 -16.81 6.65 -6.51
CA GLU A 71 -16.70 6.67 -5.03
C GLU A 71 -15.96 5.41 -4.52
N LEU A 72 -14.94 4.97 -5.27
CA LEU A 72 -14.09 3.83 -4.94
C LEU A 72 -13.36 4.10 -3.63
N GLY A 73 -13.71 3.38 -2.59
CA GLY A 73 -12.92 3.29 -1.37
C GLY A 73 -12.10 2.01 -1.35
N MET A 74 -10.80 2.14 -1.07
CA MET A 74 -9.89 1.03 -0.85
C MET A 74 -9.19 1.16 0.51
N ASP A 75 -9.41 0.17 1.38
CA ASP A 75 -8.60 0.00 2.57
C ASP A 75 -7.43 -0.91 2.26
N LEU A 76 -6.21 -0.51 2.59
CA LEU A 76 -5.00 -1.33 2.47
C LEU A 76 -4.02 -1.01 3.59
N MET A 77 -3.61 -2.04 4.35
CA MET A 77 -2.62 -1.91 5.43
C MET A 77 -2.99 -0.81 6.45
N GLY A 78 -4.27 -0.61 6.69
CA GLY A 78 -4.80 0.42 7.60
C GLY A 78 -4.74 1.84 7.04
N TYR A 79 -4.58 2.03 5.73
CA TYR A 79 -4.80 3.32 5.07
C TYR A 79 -6.03 3.21 4.20
N ARG A 80 -6.72 4.33 4.00
CA ARG A 80 -7.88 4.41 3.13
C ARG A 80 -7.59 5.33 1.96
N VAL A 81 -7.87 4.89 0.75
CA VAL A 81 -7.80 5.69 -0.47
C VAL A 81 -9.20 5.79 -1.04
N GLU A 82 -9.66 7.00 -1.33
CA GLU A 82 -10.98 7.26 -1.90
C GLU A 82 -10.86 8.04 -3.20
N GLY A 83 -11.73 7.76 -4.17
CA GLY A 83 -11.79 8.52 -5.42
C GLY A 83 -12.56 7.80 -6.52
N ASP A 84 -12.15 7.98 -7.76
CA ASP A 84 -12.70 7.27 -8.92
C ASP A 84 -11.59 6.43 -9.57
N GLY A 85 -11.95 5.34 -10.24
CA GLY A 85 -10.94 4.50 -10.86
C GLY A 85 -11.47 3.28 -11.59
N THR A 86 -10.54 2.44 -12.02
CA THR A 86 -10.81 1.20 -12.72
C THR A 86 -10.28 0.01 -11.93
N ILE A 87 -11.08 -1.05 -11.84
CA ILE A 87 -10.68 -2.33 -11.28
C ILE A 87 -10.70 -3.38 -12.40
N SER A 88 -9.63 -4.14 -12.57
CA SER A 88 -9.57 -5.30 -13.46
C SER A 88 -9.45 -6.59 -12.65
N VAL A 89 -10.10 -7.65 -13.12
CA VAL A 89 -9.95 -9.02 -12.60
C VAL A 89 -9.81 -9.97 -13.77
N ASP A 90 -8.65 -10.60 -13.94
CA ASP A 90 -8.40 -11.52 -15.05
C ASP A 90 -7.72 -12.83 -14.61
N VAL A 91 -8.00 -13.89 -15.37
CA VAL A 91 -7.27 -15.16 -15.30
C VAL A 91 -6.80 -15.50 -16.71
N PRO A 92 -5.53 -15.22 -17.04
CA PRO A 92 -4.98 -15.49 -18.37
C PRO A 92 -5.03 -16.97 -18.74
N LYS A 93 -5.01 -17.24 -20.06
CA LYS A 93 -5.05 -18.62 -20.59
C LYS A 93 -3.70 -19.34 -20.50
N ASP A 94 -2.63 -18.58 -20.48
CA ASP A 94 -1.24 -19.02 -20.45
C ASP A 94 -0.68 -19.13 -19.02
N ASN A 95 -1.20 -18.33 -18.08
CA ASN A 95 -0.91 -18.43 -16.66
C ASN A 95 -2.20 -18.45 -15.82
N PRO A 96 -2.54 -19.57 -15.15
CA PRO A 96 -3.79 -19.71 -14.41
C PRO A 96 -3.72 -19.05 -13.01
N ASP A 97 -3.10 -17.87 -12.93
CA ASP A 97 -3.12 -17.03 -11.74
C ASP A 97 -4.23 -15.99 -11.88
N ASN A 98 -4.81 -15.61 -10.75
CA ASN A 98 -5.75 -14.51 -10.67
C ASN A 98 -4.98 -13.20 -10.56
N HIS A 99 -5.27 -12.27 -11.44
CA HIS A 99 -4.75 -10.90 -11.40
C HIS A 99 -5.86 -9.94 -11.02
N ILE A 100 -5.52 -9.02 -10.13
CA ILE A 100 -6.39 -7.92 -9.74
C ILE A 100 -5.60 -6.64 -9.92
N GLY A 101 -6.09 -5.73 -10.75
CA GLY A 101 -5.54 -4.39 -10.91
C GLY A 101 -6.54 -3.37 -10.38
N ILE A 102 -6.05 -2.35 -9.68
CA ILE A 102 -6.82 -1.19 -9.25
C ILE A 102 -6.02 0.04 -9.64
N GLU A 103 -6.61 0.93 -10.41
CA GLU A 103 -5.98 2.19 -10.82
C GLU A 103 -6.94 3.34 -10.53
N PHE A 104 -6.47 4.33 -9.77
CA PHE A 104 -7.25 5.52 -9.43
C PHE A 104 -7.05 6.62 -10.48
N ASP A 105 -8.13 7.09 -11.08
CA ASP A 105 -8.13 8.25 -11.99
C ASP A 105 -7.99 9.56 -11.20
N SER A 106 -8.57 9.60 -10.01
CA SER A 106 -8.40 10.66 -9.02
C SER A 106 -8.49 10.05 -7.63
N LEU A 107 -7.75 10.60 -6.66
CA LEU A 107 -7.74 10.07 -5.30
C LEU A 107 -7.43 11.10 -4.23
N GLU A 108 -7.92 10.80 -3.03
CA GLU A 108 -7.41 11.26 -1.75
C GLU A 108 -7.07 10.06 -0.88
N ALA A 109 -5.89 10.09 -0.26
CA ALA A 109 -5.45 9.07 0.68
C ALA A 109 -5.50 9.63 2.10
N PHE A 110 -6.02 8.83 3.02
CA PHE A 110 -6.24 9.16 4.41
C PHE A 110 -5.45 8.22 5.32
N ASP A 111 -5.20 8.70 6.52
CA ASP A 111 -4.64 7.87 7.57
C ASP A 111 -5.64 6.86 8.18
N VAL A 112 -5.15 6.07 9.14
CA VAL A 112 -5.90 4.94 9.74
C VAL A 112 -7.24 5.36 10.33
N ASP A 113 -7.34 6.58 10.84
CA ASP A 113 -8.55 7.10 11.48
C ASP A 113 -9.47 7.80 10.46
N GLY A 114 -9.05 7.92 9.20
CA GLY A 114 -9.81 8.54 8.10
C GLY A 114 -9.97 10.05 8.23
N GLN A 115 -9.18 10.71 9.08
CA GLN A 115 -9.37 12.13 9.42
C GLN A 115 -8.31 13.04 8.80
N THR A 116 -7.14 12.49 8.48
CA THR A 116 -6.02 13.28 7.96
C THR A 116 -5.71 12.88 6.54
N THR A 117 -5.89 13.80 5.59
CA THR A 117 -5.40 13.62 4.22
C THR A 117 -3.88 13.54 4.23
N LEU A 118 -3.35 12.43 3.73
CA LEU A 118 -1.92 12.18 3.56
C LEU A 118 -1.45 12.75 2.21
N PHE A 119 -2.16 12.42 1.14
CA PHE A 119 -1.86 12.89 -0.20
C PHE A 119 -3.08 12.84 -1.12
N SER A 120 -3.02 13.57 -2.23
CA SER A 120 -4.05 13.60 -3.27
C SER A 120 -3.42 13.60 -4.65
N GLY A 121 -4.06 12.98 -5.64
CA GLY A 121 -3.53 12.93 -7.00
C GLY A 121 -4.28 11.99 -7.92
N SER A 122 -3.56 11.33 -8.80
CA SER A 122 -4.09 10.41 -9.81
C SER A 122 -3.03 9.36 -10.16
N GLY A 123 -3.44 8.22 -10.71
CA GLY A 123 -2.54 7.18 -11.21
C GLY A 123 -1.93 6.27 -10.13
N LEU A 124 -2.45 6.32 -8.90
CA LEU A 124 -2.11 5.29 -7.90
C LEU A 124 -2.59 3.95 -8.43
N ALA A 125 -1.69 2.98 -8.50
CA ALA A 125 -2.00 1.64 -8.95
C ALA A 125 -1.67 0.59 -7.88
N VAL A 126 -2.56 -0.37 -7.70
CA VAL A 126 -2.36 -1.57 -6.89
C VAL A 126 -2.59 -2.79 -7.78
N ASN A 127 -1.57 -3.62 -7.91
CA ASN A 127 -1.63 -4.87 -8.68
C ASN A 127 -1.39 -6.03 -7.74
N ALA A 128 -2.23 -7.05 -7.82
CA ALA A 128 -2.18 -8.19 -6.94
C ALA A 128 -2.32 -9.49 -7.74
N THR A 129 -1.49 -10.47 -7.43
CA THR A 129 -1.53 -11.79 -8.05
C THR A 129 -1.76 -12.85 -7.00
N GLY A 130 -2.60 -13.84 -7.29
CA GLY A 130 -2.91 -14.94 -6.38
C GLY A 130 -3.29 -16.21 -7.11
N ASN A 131 -3.57 -17.27 -6.35
CA ASN A 131 -4.20 -18.44 -6.93
C ASN A 131 -5.65 -18.14 -7.35
N THR A 132 -6.23 -19.01 -8.15
CA THR A 132 -7.62 -18.85 -8.64
C THR A 132 -8.69 -19.23 -7.63
N VAL A 133 -8.33 -19.63 -6.41
CA VAL A 133 -9.29 -20.03 -5.38
C VAL A 133 -9.88 -18.77 -4.75
N VAL A 134 -11.19 -18.60 -4.88
CA VAL A 134 -11.91 -17.43 -4.35
C VAL A 134 -12.73 -17.81 -3.12
N VAL A 135 -13.26 -19.04 -3.10
CA VAL A 135 -14.07 -19.56 -1.99
C VAL A 135 -13.31 -20.68 -1.29
N PRO A 136 -13.01 -20.56 0.02
CA PRO A 136 -12.39 -21.62 0.81
C PRO A 136 -13.23 -22.90 0.83
N LEU A 137 -12.76 -23.98 0.21
CA LEU A 137 -13.48 -25.25 0.06
C LEU A 137 -12.51 -26.43 0.05
N ASP A 138 -12.88 -27.53 0.73
CA ASP A 138 -12.13 -28.80 0.76
C ASP A 138 -10.62 -28.63 1.08
N GLY A 139 -10.29 -27.71 1.98
CA GLY A 139 -8.90 -27.41 2.39
C GLY A 139 -8.14 -26.48 1.43
N LEU A 140 -8.73 -26.10 0.29
CA LEU A 140 -8.19 -25.06 -0.57
C LEU A 140 -8.49 -23.69 0.02
N GLN A 141 -7.47 -22.82 0.00
CA GLN A 141 -7.55 -21.46 0.50
C GLN A 141 -7.14 -20.47 -0.59
N PRO A 142 -7.78 -19.29 -0.67
CA PRO A 142 -7.23 -18.16 -1.40
C PRO A 142 -5.82 -17.85 -0.89
N LYS A 143 -4.86 -17.69 -1.81
CA LYS A 143 -3.47 -17.39 -1.47
C LYS A 143 -2.95 -16.26 -2.37
N ALA A 144 -2.51 -15.18 -1.73
CA ALA A 144 -1.77 -14.12 -2.39
C ALA A 144 -0.36 -14.62 -2.73
N LYS A 145 0.09 -14.29 -3.94
CA LYS A 145 1.48 -14.49 -4.39
C LYS A 145 2.27 -13.20 -4.33
N SER A 146 1.67 -12.10 -4.77
CA SER A 146 2.30 -10.80 -4.76
C SER A 146 1.30 -9.64 -4.69
N ILE A 147 1.76 -8.52 -4.17
CA ILE A 147 1.11 -7.21 -4.22
C ILE A 147 2.17 -6.19 -4.65
N ALA A 148 1.85 -5.34 -5.60
CA ALA A 148 2.66 -4.21 -6.01
C ALA A 148 1.83 -2.93 -5.92
N VAL A 149 2.40 -1.90 -5.30
CA VAL A 149 1.82 -0.56 -5.21
C VAL A 149 2.73 0.40 -5.97
N SER A 150 2.15 1.23 -6.81
CA SER A 150 2.85 2.30 -7.52
C SER A 150 2.15 3.62 -7.21
N ILE A 151 2.91 4.56 -6.65
CA ILE A 151 2.50 5.92 -6.36
C ILE A 151 3.27 6.83 -7.33
N PRO A 152 2.62 7.45 -8.32
CA PRO A 152 3.26 8.48 -9.14
C PRO A 152 3.54 9.73 -8.27
N SER A 153 4.00 10.83 -8.87
CA SER A 153 4.08 12.08 -8.10
C SER A 153 2.66 12.54 -7.73
N VAL A 154 2.37 12.55 -6.42
CA VAL A 154 1.11 12.98 -5.83
C VAL A 154 1.36 14.12 -4.85
N LYS A 155 0.39 15.02 -4.70
CA LYS A 155 0.51 16.19 -3.83
C LYS A 155 0.35 15.77 -2.36
N VAL A 156 1.26 16.24 -1.52
CA VAL A 156 1.18 16.16 -0.06
C VAL A 156 0.75 17.54 0.47
N PRO A 157 -0.47 17.68 1.05
CA PRO A 157 -0.96 18.96 1.53
C PRO A 157 -0.29 19.41 2.84
N ASP A 158 0.24 18.48 3.63
CA ASP A 158 0.98 18.78 4.85
C ASP A 158 1.97 17.63 5.13
N LEU A 159 3.23 17.95 5.41
CA LEU A 159 4.26 16.99 5.82
C LEU A 159 4.12 16.54 7.28
N LYS A 160 3.42 17.30 8.13
CA LYS A 160 3.27 17.00 9.56
C LYS A 160 2.75 15.59 9.86
N PRO A 161 1.76 15.03 9.12
CA PRO A 161 1.28 13.67 9.33
C PRO A 161 2.36 12.61 9.12
N TYR A 162 3.43 12.91 8.36
CA TYR A 162 4.52 11.99 8.07
C TYR A 162 5.54 11.88 9.21
N GLN A 163 5.49 12.77 10.20
CA GLN A 163 6.25 12.63 11.45
C GLN A 163 6.03 11.25 12.10
N ARG A 164 4.85 10.64 11.90
CA ARG A 164 4.52 9.31 12.42
C ARG A 164 5.43 8.21 11.88
N PHE A 165 6.11 8.41 10.76
CA PHE A 165 7.02 7.43 10.13
C PHE A 165 8.48 7.63 10.53
N LEU A 166 8.80 8.76 11.17
CA LEU A 166 10.16 9.06 11.61
C LEU A 166 10.38 8.59 13.05
N PRO A 167 11.60 8.15 13.40
CA PRO A 167 11.95 7.81 14.78
C PRO A 167 11.79 8.98 15.75
N ASP A 168 11.08 8.76 16.87
CA ASP A 168 10.79 9.81 17.86
C ASP A 168 12.05 10.38 18.54
N LYS A 169 13.13 9.59 18.57
CA LYS A 169 14.41 9.95 19.19
C LYS A 169 15.34 10.74 18.26
N TRP A 170 15.02 10.84 16.97
CA TRP A 170 15.80 11.68 16.07
C TRP A 170 15.69 13.13 16.55
N ALA A 171 16.81 13.87 16.44
CA ALA A 171 16.82 15.30 16.71
C ALA A 171 15.95 16.07 15.71
N PHE A 172 15.57 15.42 14.61
CA PHE A 172 14.78 15.93 13.50
C PHE A 172 13.28 15.72 13.70
N LYS A 173 12.48 16.74 13.38
CA LYS A 173 11.02 16.69 13.38
C LYS A 173 10.43 17.35 12.15
N LEU A 174 9.36 16.79 11.61
CA LEU A 174 8.50 17.40 10.60
C LEU A 174 7.35 18.14 11.30
N HIS A 175 7.29 19.45 11.11
CA HIS A 175 6.25 20.30 11.66
C HIS A 175 5.19 20.70 10.64
N GLY A 176 5.52 20.68 9.35
CA GLY A 176 4.58 20.86 8.25
C GLY A 176 5.26 21.21 6.93
N GLY A 177 4.48 21.75 5.99
CA GLY A 177 4.92 22.15 4.65
C GLY A 177 4.18 21.36 3.56
N GLU A 178 4.03 21.94 2.37
CA GLU A 178 3.47 21.24 1.22
C GLU A 178 4.59 20.48 0.49
N GLY A 179 4.26 19.37 -0.16
CA GLY A 179 5.25 18.58 -0.88
C GLY A 179 4.69 17.65 -1.93
N GLU A 180 5.55 16.76 -2.40
CA GLU A 180 5.22 15.69 -3.33
C GLU A 180 5.71 14.36 -2.78
N LEU A 181 4.89 13.32 -2.95
CA LEU A 181 5.22 11.94 -2.62
C LEU A 181 5.25 11.14 -3.92
N GLN A 182 6.23 10.26 -4.07
CA GLN A 182 6.26 9.25 -5.11
C GLN A 182 6.87 7.97 -4.55
N GLY A 183 6.54 6.83 -5.12
CA GLY A 183 7.17 5.59 -4.68
C GLY A 183 6.60 4.34 -5.27
N SER A 184 7.21 3.23 -4.90
CA SER A 184 6.74 1.90 -5.22
C SER A 184 7.02 0.95 -4.06
N ALA A 185 6.18 -0.08 -3.95
CA ALA A 185 6.40 -1.20 -3.06
C ALA A 185 6.02 -2.49 -3.78
N GLU A 186 6.86 -3.50 -3.69
CA GLU A 186 6.58 -4.86 -4.16
C GLU A 186 6.72 -5.81 -2.99
N LEU A 187 5.76 -6.70 -2.87
CA LEU A 187 5.71 -7.69 -1.84
C LEU A 187 5.37 -9.03 -2.48
N THR A 188 6.13 -10.06 -2.13
CA THR A 188 5.81 -11.45 -2.47
C THR A 188 5.76 -12.28 -1.21
N GLN A 189 5.58 -13.59 -1.36
CA GLN A 189 5.64 -14.54 -0.24
C GLN A 189 7.03 -14.61 0.42
N GLU A 190 8.08 -14.19 -0.28
CA GLU A 190 9.47 -14.37 0.16
C GLU A 190 10.19 -13.04 0.39
N LYS A 191 9.87 -12.00 -0.37
CA LYS A 191 10.61 -10.74 -0.38
C LYS A 191 9.69 -9.54 -0.23
N PHE A 192 10.28 -8.45 0.24
CA PHE A 192 9.67 -7.12 0.24
C PHE A 192 10.68 -6.10 -0.28
N SER A 193 10.25 -5.19 -1.14
CA SER A 193 11.05 -4.04 -1.54
C SER A 193 10.18 -2.79 -1.61
N SER A 194 10.74 -1.64 -1.24
CA SER A 194 10.09 -0.35 -1.42
C SER A 194 11.10 0.76 -1.67
N ASP A 195 10.72 1.72 -2.50
CA ASP A 195 11.40 3.00 -2.71
C ASP A 195 10.35 4.09 -2.58
N ILE A 196 10.51 4.98 -1.60
CA ILE A 196 9.59 6.08 -1.35
C ILE A 196 10.41 7.37 -1.30
N ARG A 197 9.97 8.38 -2.05
CA ARG A 197 10.56 9.72 -2.03
C ARG A 197 9.52 10.75 -1.62
N LEU A 198 9.91 11.61 -0.69
CA LEU A 198 9.14 12.75 -0.20
C LEU A 198 9.96 14.02 -0.40
N THR A 199 9.42 14.96 -1.16
CA THR A 199 10.09 16.23 -1.46
C THR A 199 9.22 17.42 -1.05
N SER A 200 9.86 18.52 -0.67
CA SER A 200 9.19 19.80 -0.39
C SER A 200 10.17 20.95 -0.57
N ASN A 201 9.68 22.11 -1.04
CA ASN A 201 10.49 23.34 -1.18
C ASN A 201 10.27 24.33 -0.02
N GLU A 202 9.43 23.96 0.94
CA GLU A 202 9.08 24.82 2.07
C GLU A 202 8.76 23.98 3.32
N ALA A 203 9.53 22.90 3.52
CA ALA A 203 9.37 22.03 4.66
C ALA A 203 9.67 22.80 5.94
N ASP A 204 8.76 22.68 6.91
CA ASP A 204 8.95 23.18 8.25
C ASP A 204 9.52 22.07 9.13
N VAL A 205 10.79 22.26 9.49
CA VAL A 205 11.63 21.25 10.11
C VAL A 205 12.14 21.73 11.46
N GLY A 206 12.02 20.88 12.47
CA GLY A 206 12.66 21.06 13.77
C GLY A 206 13.97 20.28 13.85
N VAL A 207 15.04 20.92 14.32
CA VAL A 207 16.28 20.23 14.73
C VAL A 207 16.64 20.68 16.15
N LYS A 208 16.49 19.79 17.13
CA LYS A 208 16.58 20.11 18.57
C LYS A 208 15.66 21.28 18.94
N ASP A 209 16.22 22.41 19.35
CA ASP A 209 15.50 23.61 19.80
C ASP A 209 15.30 24.65 18.68
N PHE A 210 15.70 24.32 17.45
CA PHE A 210 15.64 25.21 16.29
C PHE A 210 14.59 24.75 15.30
N ARG A 211 13.94 25.71 14.63
CA ARG A 211 12.95 25.49 13.58
C ARG A 211 13.40 26.17 12.31
N PHE A 212 13.27 25.48 11.19
CA PHE A 212 13.79 25.92 9.90
C PHE A 212 12.72 25.77 8.82
N GLN A 213 12.71 26.70 7.88
CA GLN A 213 12.13 26.48 6.56
C GLN A 213 13.24 26.00 5.62
N THR A 214 13.01 24.92 4.88
CA THR A 214 14.06 24.25 4.11
C THR A 214 13.48 23.48 2.94
N ASP A 215 14.29 23.29 1.90
CA ASP A 215 14.03 22.30 0.86
C ASP A 215 14.38 20.91 1.39
N LEU A 216 13.38 20.03 1.43
CA LEU A 216 13.49 18.66 1.88
C LEU A 216 13.52 17.71 0.68
N ASP A 217 14.50 16.79 0.67
CA ASP A 217 14.50 15.62 -0.20
C ASP A 217 14.85 14.37 0.62
N MET A 218 13.84 13.53 0.83
CA MET A 218 13.95 12.29 1.59
C MET A 218 13.66 11.11 0.69
N VAL A 219 14.57 10.13 0.67
CA VAL A 219 14.35 8.83 0.02
C VAL A 219 14.53 7.74 1.05
N VAL A 220 13.54 6.86 1.14
CA VAL A 220 13.56 5.68 1.99
C VAL A 220 13.56 4.45 1.11
N LYS A 221 14.62 3.66 1.23
CA LYS A 221 14.76 2.37 0.55
C LYS A 221 14.70 1.26 1.58
N VAL A 222 13.89 0.26 1.29
CA VAL A 222 13.76 -0.93 2.12
C VAL A 222 13.79 -2.13 1.21
N ASN A 223 14.64 -3.10 1.51
CA ASN A 223 14.73 -4.35 0.78
C ASN A 223 14.93 -5.50 1.76
N SER A 224 13.94 -6.36 1.89
CA SER A 224 14.04 -7.62 2.62
C SER A 224 14.08 -8.76 1.60
N PRO A 225 15.24 -9.40 1.40
CA PRO A 225 15.36 -10.50 0.44
C PRO A 225 14.73 -11.81 0.94
N SER A 226 14.46 -11.92 2.25
CA SER A 226 13.78 -13.05 2.88
C SER A 226 12.99 -12.58 4.10
N LEU A 227 11.66 -12.68 4.03
CA LEU A 227 10.75 -12.38 5.13
C LEU A 227 10.92 -13.34 6.32
N GLU A 228 11.48 -14.54 6.11
CA GLU A 228 11.76 -15.50 7.19
C GLU A 228 12.91 -15.03 8.09
N THR A 229 13.91 -14.37 7.51
CA THR A 229 15.11 -13.96 8.24
C THR A 229 14.93 -12.68 9.06
N GLY A 230 13.89 -11.89 8.76
CA GLY A 230 13.71 -10.56 9.32
C GLY A 230 14.82 -9.56 8.97
N VAL A 231 15.72 -9.91 8.04
CA VAL A 231 16.80 -9.03 7.60
C VAL A 231 16.26 -8.01 6.61
N VAL A 232 16.54 -6.74 6.88
CA VAL A 232 16.10 -5.60 6.08
C VAL A 232 17.31 -4.74 5.72
N ASP A 233 17.55 -4.58 4.42
CA ASP A 233 18.54 -3.66 3.86
C ASP A 233 17.90 -2.29 3.64
N VAL A 234 18.52 -1.25 4.18
CA VAL A 234 18.08 0.15 4.04
C VAL A 234 19.11 1.03 3.30
N THR A 235 20.06 0.38 2.63
CA THR A 235 21.14 1.01 1.89
C THR A 235 20.60 1.94 0.80
N GLY A 236 21.17 3.15 0.72
CA GLY A 236 20.76 4.19 -0.21
C GLY A 236 19.58 5.04 0.28
N THR A 237 19.05 4.77 1.47
CA THR A 237 18.19 5.72 2.19
C THR A 237 18.97 7.01 2.47
N TYR A 238 18.37 8.15 2.19
CA TYR A 238 18.97 9.44 2.48
C TYR A 238 17.95 10.49 2.90
N PHE A 239 18.48 11.52 3.51
CA PHE A 239 17.75 12.68 3.96
C PHE A 239 18.59 13.93 3.71
N LYS A 240 18.09 14.85 2.89
CA LYS A 240 18.76 16.08 2.50
C LYS A 240 17.92 17.29 2.87
N LEU A 241 18.58 18.28 3.43
CA LEU A 241 18.05 19.60 3.70
C LEU A 241 18.91 20.63 2.97
N ASN A 242 18.29 21.38 2.07
CA ASN A 242 18.93 22.50 1.37
C ASN A 242 18.26 23.81 1.78
N ASP A 243 18.98 24.91 1.59
CA ASP A 243 18.49 26.27 1.82
C ASP A 243 17.77 26.46 3.17
N ALA A 244 18.28 25.80 4.22
CA ALA A 244 17.65 25.82 5.53
C ALA A 244 17.83 27.18 6.21
N ARG A 245 16.72 27.88 6.46
CA ARG A 245 16.67 29.21 7.06
C ARG A 245 15.96 29.16 8.41
N LEU A 246 16.57 29.75 9.43
CA LEU A 246 16.03 29.75 10.78
C LEU A 246 14.72 30.58 10.85
N SER A 247 13.65 30.01 11.40
CA SER A 247 12.32 30.63 11.46
C SER A 247 12.15 31.71 12.54
N ARG A 248 13.22 32.38 12.98
CA ARG A 248 13.20 33.37 14.08
C ARG A 248 13.21 34.80 13.53
N GLU A 249 12.43 35.70 14.15
CA GLU A 249 12.54 37.17 13.96
C GLU A 249 13.88 37.65 14.52
N ASP A 250 14.93 37.66 13.70
CA ASP A 250 15.95 38.72 13.59
C ASP A 250 17.21 38.18 12.90
N GLY A 251 17.51 38.77 11.74
CA GLY A 251 18.77 38.61 11.01
C GLY A 251 18.71 37.60 9.87
N ASP A 252 19.30 37.99 8.74
CA ASP A 252 19.58 37.11 7.61
C ASP A 252 20.67 36.13 8.07
N VAL A 253 20.28 34.89 8.36
CA VAL A 253 21.21 33.81 8.70
C VAL A 253 21.61 33.12 7.41
N ASP A 254 22.91 32.93 7.19
CA ASP A 254 23.39 32.21 6.01
C ASP A 254 22.68 30.84 5.92
N PRO A 255 22.12 30.48 4.74
CA PRO A 255 21.47 29.21 4.57
C PRO A 255 22.47 28.09 4.82
N TRP A 256 22.03 27.06 5.52
CA TRP A 256 22.86 25.89 5.80
C TRP A 256 22.32 24.65 5.07
N TYR A 257 23.24 23.73 4.81
CA TYR A 257 23.00 22.47 4.14
C TYR A 257 23.25 21.30 5.09
N ALA A 258 22.38 20.30 5.04
CA ALA A 258 22.53 19.05 5.78
C ALA A 258 22.27 17.86 4.86
N GLU A 259 23.11 16.83 4.96
CA GLU A 259 22.87 15.57 4.29
C GLU A 259 23.24 14.40 5.19
N ILE A 260 22.33 13.43 5.23
CA ILE A 260 22.52 12.15 5.90
C ILE A 260 22.27 11.06 4.87
N ILE A 261 23.27 10.21 4.64
CA ILE A 261 23.18 9.09 3.70
C ILE A 261 23.50 7.79 4.44
N VAL A 262 22.64 6.80 4.28
CA VAL A 262 22.90 5.43 4.70
C VAL A 262 23.63 4.70 3.57
N ALA A 263 24.96 4.85 3.54
CA ALA A 263 25.80 4.26 2.49
C ALA A 263 25.77 2.72 2.49
N LYS A 264 25.56 2.11 3.67
CA LYS A 264 25.28 0.69 3.87
C LYS A 264 24.55 0.51 5.19
N GLY A 265 23.41 -0.17 5.20
CA GLY A 265 22.63 -0.38 6.42
C GLY A 265 21.83 -1.67 6.38
N VAL A 266 21.96 -2.50 7.41
CA VAL A 266 21.19 -3.74 7.60
C VAL A 266 20.59 -3.73 8.99
N ILE A 267 19.28 -3.96 9.05
CA ILE A 267 18.49 -4.03 10.28
C ILE A 267 17.99 -5.47 10.42
N SER A 268 18.10 -6.04 11.61
CA SER A 268 17.52 -7.34 11.94
C SER A 268 16.26 -7.11 12.77
N LEU A 269 15.11 -7.49 12.21
CA LEU A 269 13.82 -7.47 12.89
C LEU A 269 13.58 -8.83 13.53
N ASN A 270 13.05 -8.82 14.75
CA ASN A 270 12.53 -10.04 15.34
C ASN A 270 11.09 -10.22 14.83
N LEU A 271 10.93 -11.06 13.81
CA LEU A 271 9.62 -11.41 13.28
C LEU A 271 9.17 -12.71 13.94
N ASP A 272 7.93 -12.75 14.42
CA ASP A 272 7.32 -14.01 14.84
C ASP A 272 7.30 -14.99 13.66
N GLU A 273 7.47 -16.29 13.94
CA GLU A 273 7.39 -17.34 12.93
C GLU A 273 6.06 -17.22 12.18
N ALA A 274 6.15 -17.02 10.86
CA ALA A 274 4.99 -16.92 10.00
C ALA A 274 4.56 -18.32 9.55
N GLU A 275 3.32 -18.71 9.82
CA GLU A 275 2.77 -20.00 9.36
C GLU A 275 2.59 -20.05 7.83
N ASP A 276 2.53 -18.88 7.18
CA ASP A 276 2.50 -18.71 5.73
C ASP A 276 3.03 -17.33 5.28
N GLY A 277 3.21 -17.15 3.97
CA GLY A 277 3.71 -15.89 3.40
C GLY A 277 2.80 -14.69 3.69
N VAL A 278 1.49 -14.88 3.91
CA VAL A 278 0.56 -13.79 4.25
C VAL A 278 0.76 -13.32 5.69
N SER A 279 1.04 -14.25 6.61
CA SER A 279 1.40 -13.95 7.99
C SER A 279 2.75 -13.25 8.07
N GLY A 280 3.71 -13.63 7.22
CA GLY A 280 5.02 -12.96 7.14
C GLY A 280 4.91 -11.48 6.72
N VAL A 281 4.01 -11.18 5.78
CA VAL A 281 3.68 -9.81 5.37
C VAL A 281 3.12 -8.99 6.53
N LYS A 282 2.13 -9.55 7.22
CA LYS A 282 1.48 -8.90 8.36
C LYS A 282 2.49 -8.66 9.48
N ASN A 283 3.30 -9.66 9.80
CA ASN A 283 4.36 -9.57 10.81
C ASN A 283 5.38 -8.50 10.43
N LEU A 284 5.80 -8.42 9.17
CA LEU A 284 6.72 -7.37 8.71
C LEU A 284 6.06 -5.98 8.80
N ALA A 285 4.82 -5.82 8.33
CA ALA A 285 4.11 -4.55 8.38
C ALA A 285 3.90 -4.08 9.84
N GLU A 286 3.56 -4.99 10.75
CA GLU A 286 3.45 -4.72 12.18
C GLU A 286 4.82 -4.37 12.78
N ALA A 287 5.88 -5.12 12.45
CA ALA A 287 7.23 -4.85 12.91
C ALA A 287 7.74 -3.47 12.44
N LEU A 288 7.52 -3.11 11.17
CA LEU A 288 7.89 -1.79 10.62
C LEU A 288 7.09 -0.64 11.26
N ARG A 289 5.85 -0.89 11.68
CA ARG A 289 5.01 0.11 12.39
C ARG A 289 5.28 0.15 13.89
N SER A 290 5.93 -0.89 14.43
CA SER A 290 6.16 -1.03 15.85
C SER A 290 7.07 0.09 16.39
N ARG A 291 6.91 0.38 17.68
CA ARG A 291 7.84 1.26 18.40
C ARG A 291 9.26 0.70 18.38
N ASP A 292 9.42 -0.61 18.24
CA ASP A 292 10.73 -1.27 18.26
C ASP A 292 11.53 -0.93 17.01
N PHE A 293 10.93 -0.94 15.81
CA PHE A 293 11.60 -0.49 14.58
C PHE A 293 12.05 0.97 14.68
N LYS A 294 11.16 1.86 15.15
CA LYS A 294 11.52 3.26 15.40
C LYS A 294 12.66 3.39 16.41
N SER A 295 12.75 2.49 17.37
CA SER A 295 13.82 2.50 18.37
C SER A 295 15.16 1.96 17.85
N LEU A 296 15.14 1.08 16.84
CA LEU A 296 16.34 0.53 16.19
C LEU A 296 17.02 1.53 15.25
N LEU A 297 16.25 2.49 14.74
CA LEU A 297 16.75 3.59 13.91
C LEU A 297 17.32 4.76 14.74
N ALA A 298 17.25 4.70 16.07
CA ALA A 298 17.55 5.81 16.97
C ALA A 298 18.90 5.72 17.68
#